data_AF-Q10DW5-F1
#
_entry.id   AF-Q10DW5-F1
#
_cell.length_a   1.000
_cell.length_b   1.000
_cell.length_c   1.000
_cell.angle_alpha   90.00
_cell.angle_beta   90.00
_cell.angle_gamma   90.00
#
_symmetry.space_group_name_H-M   'P 1'
#
loop_
_entity.id
_entity.type
_entity.pdbx_description
1 polymer ?
#
loop_
_entity_poly.entity_id
_entity_poly.type
_entity_poly.pdbx_seq_one_letter_code
_entity_poly.pdbx_strand_id
1 'polypeptide(L)'
;MAIGGGIIGGGGHHSAVAARVAAAAHVLFLTTAVLMLVWLLHFRGGINIQSDDPEQIFNVHPFVMCWGFILLIGEAILAYTTIPMDHRTQKMVHMLVHLVALILAIFGVYAAFKFHDAAVAPDLVSLHSWLGILAVALFGLQWLFGFFAFWLPGTHERTRAAAAPAHVAAGLAIFMLAVCAAETGLVQKSAAAASAGEAKLINVTGIFILLYAVAVAVAVALRKAFFY
;
A
#
# COMPACT_ATOMS: atom_id res chain seq x y z
N MET A 1 -38.48 10.49 -10.68
CA MET A 1 -39.39 11.35 -9.91
C MET A 1 -39.37 10.90 -8.45
N ALA A 2 -38.37 11.37 -7.72
CA ALA A 2 -38.32 11.46 -6.27
C ALA A 2 -37.59 12.78 -6.04
N ILE A 3 -38.32 13.74 -5.46
CA ILE A 3 -37.94 15.12 -5.24
C ILE A 3 -37.46 15.20 -3.79
N GLY A 4 -36.27 15.74 -3.57
CA GLY A 4 -35.68 16.04 -2.26
C GLY A 4 -34.23 16.38 -2.51
N GLY A 5 -33.76 17.63 -2.46
CA GLY A 5 -34.16 18.69 -1.54
C GLY A 5 -32.93 18.97 -0.67
N GLY A 6 -32.12 19.95 -1.08
CA GLY A 6 -31.12 20.63 -0.25
C GLY A 6 -29.83 19.87 0.08
N ILE A 7 -28.71 20.31 -0.49
CA ILE A 7 -27.50 20.82 0.20
C ILE A 7 -26.60 21.38 -0.91
N ILE A 8 -26.85 22.64 -1.25
CA ILE A 8 -25.99 23.48 -2.10
C ILE A 8 -25.13 24.26 -1.10
N GLY A 9 -23.85 23.89 -0.92
CA GLY A 9 -22.88 24.72 -0.20
C GLY A 9 -21.70 24.00 0.48
N GLY A 10 -21.91 22.82 1.11
CA GLY A 10 -20.88 22.19 1.97
C GLY A 10 -20.10 21.02 1.33
N GLY A 11 -20.75 20.19 0.53
CA GLY A 11 -20.14 18.97 -0.02
C GLY A 11 -18.99 19.21 -1.00
N GLY A 12 -19.01 20.34 -1.72
CA GLY A 12 -17.98 20.68 -2.71
C GLY A 12 -16.63 21.06 -2.09
N HIS A 13 -16.63 21.78 -0.96
CA HIS A 13 -15.39 22.22 -0.32
C HIS A 13 -14.59 21.05 0.26
N HIS A 14 -15.24 20.10 0.95
CA HIS A 14 -14.54 18.97 1.57
C HIS A 14 -14.10 17.92 0.55
N SER A 15 -14.90 17.69 -0.50
CA SER A 15 -14.46 16.91 -1.66
C SER A 15 -13.22 17.53 -2.31
N ALA A 16 -13.17 18.86 -2.44
CA ALA A 16 -11.99 19.56 -2.95
C ALA A 16 -10.77 19.42 -2.02
N VAL A 17 -10.95 19.47 -0.69
CA VAL A 17 -9.83 19.25 0.25
C VAL A 17 -9.34 17.79 0.18
N ALA A 18 -10.22 16.80 0.16
CA ALA A 18 -9.84 15.39 0.00
C ALA A 18 -9.08 15.15 -1.30
N ALA A 19 -9.52 15.77 -2.40
CA ALA A 19 -8.83 15.72 -3.69
C ALA A 19 -7.44 16.37 -3.65
N ARG A 20 -7.28 17.51 -2.94
CA ARG A 20 -5.97 18.15 -2.74
C ARG A 20 -5.02 17.28 -1.91
N VAL A 21 -5.52 16.64 -0.86
CA VAL A 21 -4.72 15.69 -0.06
C VAL A 21 -4.32 14.47 -0.90
N ALA A 22 -5.24 13.94 -1.71
CA ALA A 22 -4.92 12.86 -2.64
C ALA A 22 -3.86 13.28 -3.68
N ALA A 23 -3.93 14.52 -4.18
CA ALA A 23 -2.89 15.07 -5.06
C ALA A 23 -1.52 15.15 -4.37
N ALA A 24 -1.48 15.54 -3.09
CA ALA A 24 -0.25 15.50 -2.30
C ALA A 24 0.26 14.05 -2.11
N ALA A 25 -0.64 13.09 -1.91
CA ALA A 25 -0.28 11.67 -1.84
C ALA A 25 0.38 11.19 -3.13
N HIS A 26 -0.09 11.59 -4.31
CA HIS A 26 0.56 11.24 -5.59
C HIS A 26 1.98 11.81 -5.72
N VAL A 27 2.25 13.02 -5.19
CA VAL A 27 3.62 13.58 -5.16
C VAL A 27 4.52 12.78 -4.22
N LEU A 28 3.99 12.38 -3.05
CA LEU A 28 4.70 11.53 -2.09
C LEU A 28 4.96 10.13 -2.66
N PHE A 29 4.01 9.56 -3.40
CA PHE A 29 4.16 8.31 -4.16
C PHE A 29 5.35 8.40 -5.11
N LEU A 30 5.38 9.43 -5.97
CA LEU A 30 6.42 9.58 -6.99
C LEU A 30 7.79 9.76 -6.34
N THR A 31 7.86 10.56 -5.28
CA THR A 31 9.12 10.80 -4.55
C THR A 31 9.61 9.51 -3.90
N THR A 32 8.73 8.77 -3.23
CA THR A 32 9.05 7.47 -2.61
C THR A 32 9.56 6.47 -3.64
N ALA A 33 8.88 6.37 -4.78
CA ALA A 33 9.21 5.48 -5.88
C ALA A 33 10.63 5.74 -6.42
N VAL A 34 10.96 7.02 -6.64
CA VAL A 34 12.30 7.46 -7.09
C VAL A 34 13.35 7.17 -6.03
N LEU A 35 13.12 7.50 -4.76
CA LEU A 35 14.09 7.25 -3.68
C LEU A 35 14.41 5.76 -3.52
N MET A 36 13.38 4.90 -3.58
CA MET A 36 13.55 3.44 -3.55
C MET A 36 14.39 2.94 -4.73
N LEU A 37 14.16 3.44 -5.94
CA LEU A 37 14.99 3.08 -7.10
C LEU A 37 16.42 3.58 -6.97
N VAL A 38 16.63 4.82 -6.51
CA VAL A 38 17.98 5.37 -6.27
C VAL A 38 18.71 4.49 -5.27
N TRP A 39 18.06 4.08 -4.17
CA TRP A 39 18.69 3.18 -3.19
C TRP A 39 19.16 1.88 -3.84
N LEU A 40 18.26 1.17 -4.51
CA LEU A 40 18.55 -0.18 -5.01
C LEU A 40 19.49 -0.18 -6.21
N LEU A 41 19.36 0.79 -7.12
CA LEU A 41 20.17 0.84 -8.34
C LEU A 41 21.53 1.50 -8.13
N HIS A 42 21.62 2.55 -7.30
CA HIS A 42 22.88 3.26 -7.09
C HIS A 42 23.72 2.66 -5.96
N PHE A 43 23.09 2.29 -4.82
CA PHE A 43 23.83 1.83 -3.64
C PHE A 43 23.91 0.32 -3.50
N ARG A 44 22.94 -0.45 -4.02
CA ARG A 44 22.86 -1.91 -3.81
C ARG A 44 23.15 -2.77 -5.04
N GLY A 45 23.65 -2.17 -6.13
CA GLY A 45 24.14 -2.91 -7.30
C GLY A 45 23.06 -3.48 -8.22
N GLY A 46 21.79 -3.13 -8.04
CA GLY A 46 20.70 -3.51 -8.96
C GLY A 46 19.73 -4.54 -8.41
N ILE A 47 18.68 -4.83 -9.19
CA ILE A 47 17.54 -5.67 -8.80
C ILE A 47 17.50 -6.89 -9.71
N ASN A 48 17.87 -8.07 -9.21
CA ASN A 48 17.94 -9.28 -10.04
C ASN A 48 17.64 -10.56 -9.24
N ILE A 49 16.46 -11.16 -9.50
CA ILE A 49 16.03 -12.40 -8.83
C ILE A 49 16.86 -13.63 -9.23
N GLN A 50 17.61 -13.57 -10.34
CA GLN A 50 18.42 -14.68 -10.87
C GLN A 50 19.93 -14.45 -10.66
N SER A 51 20.33 -13.48 -9.83
CA SER A 51 21.75 -13.21 -9.56
C SER A 51 22.41 -14.31 -8.74
N ASP A 52 23.72 -14.51 -8.93
CA ASP A 52 24.56 -15.31 -8.03
C ASP A 52 24.93 -14.52 -6.75
N ASP A 53 24.80 -13.20 -6.76
CA ASP A 53 24.94 -12.33 -5.59
C ASP A 53 23.61 -12.28 -4.80
N PRO A 54 23.55 -12.86 -3.58
CA PRO A 54 22.33 -12.86 -2.78
C PRO A 54 21.76 -11.47 -2.50
N GLU A 55 22.59 -10.42 -2.43
CA GLU A 55 22.10 -9.07 -2.15
C GLU A 55 21.26 -8.51 -3.31
N GLN A 56 21.59 -8.82 -4.57
CA GLN A 56 20.74 -8.45 -5.71
C GLN A 56 19.42 -9.20 -5.76
N ILE A 57 19.40 -10.45 -5.27
CA ILE A 57 18.16 -11.21 -5.06
C ILE A 57 17.32 -10.50 -3.99
N PHE A 58 17.94 -10.15 -2.86
CA PHE A 58 17.27 -9.44 -1.77
C PHE A 58 16.66 -8.12 -2.26
N ASN A 59 17.34 -7.34 -3.09
CA ASN A 59 16.86 -6.04 -3.59
C ASN A 59 15.50 -6.12 -4.32
N VAL A 60 15.13 -7.30 -4.85
CA VAL A 60 13.79 -7.54 -5.41
C VAL A 60 12.70 -7.38 -4.34
N HIS A 61 12.97 -7.79 -3.10
CA HIS A 61 12.02 -7.69 -2.00
C HIS A 61 11.60 -6.23 -1.69
N PRO A 62 12.49 -5.30 -1.27
CA PRO A 62 12.08 -3.94 -0.97
C PRO A 62 11.54 -3.21 -2.21
N PHE A 63 12.03 -3.52 -3.42
CA PHE A 63 11.46 -2.97 -4.65
C PHE A 63 9.99 -3.33 -4.80
N VAL A 64 9.69 -4.63 -4.81
CA VAL A 64 8.34 -5.15 -5.07
C VAL A 64 7.41 -4.85 -3.90
N MET A 65 7.88 -4.90 -2.65
CA MET A 65 7.06 -4.55 -1.49
C MET A 65 6.73 -3.06 -1.46
N CYS A 66 7.68 -2.17 -1.75
CA CYS A 66 7.40 -0.74 -1.80
C CYS A 66 6.50 -0.37 -2.99
N TRP A 67 6.93 -0.69 -4.22
CA TRP A 67 6.17 -0.36 -5.42
C TRP A 67 4.83 -1.09 -5.48
N GLY A 68 4.84 -2.40 -5.29
CA GLY A 68 3.68 -3.26 -5.46
C GLY A 68 2.75 -3.31 -4.27
N PHE A 69 3.27 -3.33 -3.03
CA PHE A 69 2.43 -3.53 -1.85
C PHE A 69 2.14 -2.24 -1.09
N ILE A 70 3.04 -1.26 -1.01
CA ILE A 70 2.73 0.00 -0.34
C ILE A 70 2.10 1.00 -1.31
N LEU A 71 2.81 1.31 -2.38
CA LEU A 71 2.46 2.38 -3.29
C LEU A 71 1.17 2.07 -4.08
N LEU A 72 1.07 0.89 -4.72
CA LEU A 72 -0.17 0.51 -5.41
C LEU A 72 -1.38 0.33 -4.48
N ILE A 73 -1.20 -0.14 -3.23
CA ILE A 73 -2.32 -0.22 -2.27
C ILE A 73 -2.87 1.18 -2.00
N GLY A 74 -2.00 2.17 -1.74
CA GLY A 74 -2.47 3.53 -1.49
C GLY A 74 -3.20 4.13 -2.70
N GLU A 75 -2.72 3.91 -3.92
CA GLU A 75 -3.39 4.36 -5.15
C GLU A 75 -4.75 3.66 -5.34
N ALA A 76 -4.83 2.35 -5.08
CA ALA A 76 -6.09 1.62 -5.11
C ALA A 76 -7.09 2.13 -4.07
N ILE A 77 -6.64 2.50 -2.86
CA ILE A 77 -7.48 3.13 -1.84
C ILE A 77 -8.01 4.48 -2.31
N LEU A 78 -7.17 5.28 -2.98
CA LEU A 78 -7.51 6.60 -3.50
C LEU A 78 -8.38 6.57 -4.77
N ALA A 79 -8.55 5.41 -5.42
CA ALA A 79 -9.30 5.27 -6.67
C ALA A 79 -10.71 5.89 -6.64
N TYR A 80 -11.41 5.83 -5.51
CA TYR A 80 -12.75 6.44 -5.33
C TYR A 80 -12.73 7.97 -5.16
N THR A 81 -11.56 8.56 -4.99
CA THR A 81 -11.34 10.00 -4.83
C THR A 81 -10.73 10.61 -6.09
N THR A 82 -9.85 9.88 -6.78
CA THR A 82 -8.96 10.44 -7.82
C THR A 82 -9.36 10.06 -9.24
N ILE A 83 -10.10 8.97 -9.46
CA ILE A 83 -10.50 8.53 -10.79
C ILE A 83 -11.86 9.16 -11.15
N PRO A 84 -11.93 10.04 -12.17
CA PRO A 84 -13.16 10.75 -12.55
C PRO A 84 -14.07 9.89 -13.45
N MET A 85 -14.31 8.65 -13.04
CA MET A 85 -15.16 7.68 -13.74
C MET A 85 -16.34 7.27 -12.85
N ASP A 86 -17.30 6.52 -13.41
CA ASP A 86 -18.42 6.01 -12.65
C ASP A 86 -17.99 5.05 -11.51
N HIS A 87 -18.84 4.89 -10.51
CA HIS A 87 -18.55 4.10 -9.32
C HIS A 87 -18.23 2.62 -9.61
N ARG A 88 -18.79 2.03 -10.68
CA ARG A 88 -18.47 0.65 -11.07
C ARG A 88 -17.05 0.56 -11.60
N THR A 89 -16.63 1.51 -12.42
CA THR A 89 -15.25 1.61 -12.92
C THR A 89 -14.26 1.84 -11.77
N GLN A 90 -14.54 2.78 -10.87
CA GLN A 90 -13.69 3.02 -9.68
C GLN A 90 -13.53 1.75 -8.83
N LYS A 91 -14.64 1.03 -8.59
CA LYS A 91 -14.63 -0.25 -7.86
C LYS A 91 -13.81 -1.32 -8.56
N MET A 92 -13.92 -1.42 -9.89
CA MET A 92 -13.14 -2.37 -10.68
C MET A 92 -11.64 -2.07 -10.57
N VAL A 93 -11.23 -0.80 -10.71
CA VAL A 93 -9.83 -0.39 -10.57
C VAL A 93 -9.33 -0.69 -9.15
N HIS A 94 -10.07 -0.30 -8.12
CA HIS A 94 -9.75 -0.59 -6.73
C HIS A 94 -9.48 -2.09 -6.50
N MET A 95 -10.37 -2.96 -6.97
CA MET A 95 -10.26 -4.41 -6.83
C MET A 95 -9.07 -4.99 -7.61
N LEU A 96 -8.91 -4.61 -8.89
CA LEU A 96 -7.86 -5.17 -9.76
C LEU A 96 -6.47 -4.70 -9.35
N VAL A 97 -6.30 -3.43 -8.97
CA VAL A 97 -5.00 -2.91 -8.51
C VAL A 97 -4.63 -3.56 -7.17
N HIS A 98 -5.57 -3.79 -6.26
CA HIS A 98 -5.30 -4.59 -5.05
C HIS A 98 -4.96 -6.05 -5.36
N LEU A 99 -5.55 -6.67 -6.39
CA LEU A 99 -5.17 -8.03 -6.80
C LEU A 99 -3.72 -8.07 -7.30
N VAL A 100 -3.32 -7.10 -8.13
CA VAL A 100 -1.93 -6.95 -8.59
C VAL A 100 -0.99 -6.74 -7.40
N ALA A 101 -1.36 -5.90 -6.44
CA ALA A 101 -0.59 -5.67 -5.22
C ALA A 101 -0.41 -6.96 -4.40
N LEU A 102 -1.44 -7.80 -4.28
CA LEU A 102 -1.35 -9.10 -3.59
C LEU A 102 -0.38 -10.05 -4.29
N ILE A 103 -0.45 -10.16 -5.63
CA ILE A 103 0.45 -11.01 -6.42
C ILE A 103 1.90 -10.55 -6.23
N LEU A 104 2.13 -9.23 -6.33
CA LEU A 104 3.45 -8.64 -6.12
C LEU A 104 3.94 -8.87 -4.69
N ALA A 105 3.09 -8.75 -3.67
CA ALA A 105 3.48 -9.02 -2.29
C ALA A 105 3.92 -10.49 -2.08
N ILE A 106 3.18 -11.45 -2.65
CA ILE A 106 3.56 -12.87 -2.62
C ILE A 106 4.92 -13.07 -3.30
N PHE A 107 5.15 -12.44 -4.46
CA PHE A 107 6.43 -12.50 -5.15
C PHE A 107 7.57 -11.84 -4.36
N GLY A 108 7.31 -10.71 -3.69
CA GLY A 108 8.26 -10.04 -2.80
C GLY A 108 8.64 -10.91 -1.60
N VAL A 109 7.67 -11.59 -0.98
CA VAL A 109 7.94 -12.57 0.09
C VAL A 109 8.77 -13.73 -0.44
N TYR A 110 8.42 -14.30 -1.59
CA TYR A 110 9.24 -15.33 -2.25
C TYR A 110 10.69 -14.88 -2.46
N ALA A 111 10.92 -13.65 -2.92
CA ALA A 111 12.27 -13.12 -3.10
C ALA A 111 13.07 -13.04 -1.79
N ALA A 112 12.42 -12.73 -0.66
CA ALA A 112 13.06 -12.73 0.65
C ALA A 112 13.47 -14.14 1.11
N PHE A 113 12.58 -15.13 0.97
CA PHE A 113 12.91 -16.53 1.27
C PHE A 113 14.05 -17.04 0.39
N LYS A 114 13.99 -16.75 -0.93
CA LYS A 114 15.07 -17.10 -1.85
C LYS A 114 16.42 -16.49 -1.44
N PHE A 115 16.41 -15.25 -0.97
CA PHE A 115 17.61 -14.62 -0.41
C PHE A 115 18.11 -15.34 0.84
N HIS A 116 17.23 -15.68 1.79
CA HIS A 116 17.63 -16.39 3.00
C HIS A 116 18.25 -17.76 2.69
N ASP A 117 17.68 -18.51 1.74
CA ASP A 117 18.26 -19.77 1.27
C ASP A 117 19.66 -19.55 0.68
N ALA A 118 19.82 -18.56 -0.21
CA ALA A 118 21.09 -18.25 -0.87
C ALA A 118 22.16 -17.72 0.10
N ALA A 119 21.74 -16.98 1.15
CA ALA A 119 22.62 -16.41 2.17
C ALA A 119 22.82 -17.32 3.40
N VAL A 120 22.20 -18.50 3.42
CA VAL A 120 22.18 -19.43 4.57
C VAL A 120 21.75 -18.71 5.87
N ALA A 121 20.70 -17.90 5.75
CA ALA A 121 20.11 -17.13 6.85
C ALA A 121 18.82 -17.79 7.34
N PRO A 122 18.47 -17.69 8.64
CA PRO A 122 17.24 -18.24 9.17
C PRO A 122 16.01 -17.42 8.78
N ASP A 123 14.91 -18.10 8.48
CA ASP A 123 13.64 -17.49 8.15
C ASP A 123 12.86 -16.99 9.37
N LEU A 124 12.04 -15.96 9.14
CA LEU A 124 10.98 -15.49 10.04
C LEU A 124 11.43 -15.22 11.50
N VAL A 125 12.67 -14.79 11.70
CA VAL A 125 13.22 -14.50 13.04
C VAL A 125 12.91 -13.09 13.55
N SER A 126 12.53 -12.17 12.67
CA SER A 126 12.44 -10.74 13.00
C SER A 126 11.00 -10.24 13.15
N LEU A 127 10.82 -9.19 13.95
CA LEU A 127 9.54 -8.47 14.04
C LEU A 127 9.04 -8.03 12.66
N HIS A 128 9.94 -7.51 11.81
CA HIS A 128 9.64 -7.16 10.42
C HIS A 128 8.98 -8.31 9.67
N SER A 129 9.57 -9.52 9.72
CA SER A 129 9.01 -10.68 9.03
C SER A 129 7.65 -11.13 9.57
N TRP A 130 7.41 -11.01 10.88
CA TRP A 130 6.13 -11.38 11.48
C TRP A 130 5.03 -10.37 11.09
N LEU A 131 5.34 -9.08 11.13
CA LEU A 131 4.43 -8.03 10.67
C LEU A 131 4.14 -8.16 9.17
N GLY A 132 5.17 -8.47 8.36
CA GLY A 132 5.04 -8.64 6.91
C GLY A 132 4.13 -9.81 6.53
N ILE A 133 4.35 -11.01 7.10
CA ILE A 133 3.49 -12.17 6.83
C ILE A 133 2.06 -11.91 7.30
N LEU A 134 1.88 -11.30 8.48
CA LEU A 134 0.55 -10.93 8.97
C LEU A 134 -0.14 -9.95 8.02
N ALA A 135 0.58 -8.91 7.54
CA ALA A 135 0.03 -7.92 6.61
C ALA A 135 -0.42 -8.57 5.30
N VAL A 136 0.41 -9.43 4.69
CA VAL A 136 0.09 -10.11 3.42
C VAL A 136 -1.09 -11.06 3.60
N ALA A 137 -1.13 -11.84 4.68
CA ALA A 137 -2.22 -12.76 4.97
C ALA A 137 -3.55 -12.03 5.19
N LEU A 138 -3.56 -10.99 6.03
CA LEU A 138 -4.76 -10.17 6.26
C LEU A 138 -5.21 -9.44 5.00
N PHE A 139 -4.27 -8.96 4.18
CA PHE A 139 -4.58 -8.32 2.90
C PHE A 139 -5.25 -9.29 1.92
N GLY A 140 -4.76 -10.53 1.83
CA GLY A 140 -5.40 -11.58 1.04
C GLY A 140 -6.83 -11.89 1.49
N LEU A 141 -7.04 -12.04 2.81
CA LEU A 141 -8.37 -12.25 3.38
C LEU A 141 -9.32 -11.07 3.13
N GLN A 142 -8.81 -9.85 3.29
CA GLN A 142 -9.54 -8.62 3.03
C GLN A 142 -9.95 -8.50 1.56
N TRP A 143 -9.06 -8.86 0.63
CA TRP A 143 -9.36 -8.87 -0.80
C TRP A 143 -10.44 -9.91 -1.13
N LEU A 144 -10.33 -11.13 -0.61
CA LEU A 144 -11.33 -12.18 -0.80
C LEU A 144 -12.70 -11.74 -0.28
N PHE A 145 -12.75 -11.27 0.97
CA PHE A 145 -13.99 -10.74 1.55
C PHE A 145 -14.57 -9.60 0.70
N GLY A 146 -13.73 -8.66 0.27
CA GLY A 146 -14.13 -7.54 -0.57
C GLY A 146 -14.72 -7.99 -1.92
N PHE A 147 -14.09 -8.98 -2.55
CA PHE A 147 -14.54 -9.57 -3.81
C PHE A 147 -15.92 -10.22 -3.69
N PHE A 148 -16.11 -11.11 -2.71
CA PHE A 148 -17.38 -11.79 -2.49
C PHE A 148 -18.49 -10.83 -2.06
N ALA A 149 -18.20 -9.87 -1.17
CA ALA A 149 -19.20 -8.96 -0.63
C ALA A 149 -19.59 -7.85 -1.60
N PHE A 150 -18.63 -7.22 -2.31
CA PHE A 150 -18.86 -5.96 -3.03
C PHE A 150 -18.75 -6.04 -4.55
N TRP A 151 -18.15 -7.09 -5.12
CA TRP A 151 -18.00 -7.27 -6.56
C TRP A 151 -18.98 -8.28 -7.14
N LEU A 152 -19.04 -9.51 -6.59
CA LEU A 152 -19.93 -10.55 -7.09
C LEU A 152 -21.41 -10.20 -6.88
N PRO A 153 -22.30 -10.51 -7.83
CA PRO A 153 -23.73 -10.45 -7.60
C PRO A 153 -24.14 -11.55 -6.61
N GLY A 154 -24.95 -11.22 -5.59
CA GLY A 154 -25.51 -12.21 -4.67
C GLY A 154 -25.63 -11.74 -3.22
N THR A 155 -24.74 -10.87 -2.76
CA THR A 155 -24.85 -10.32 -1.40
C THR A 155 -25.95 -9.25 -1.33
N HIS A 156 -26.91 -9.42 -0.42
CA HIS A 156 -27.98 -8.45 -0.17
C HIS A 156 -27.42 -7.07 0.19
N GLU A 157 -28.10 -6.00 -0.27
CA GLU A 157 -27.68 -4.62 -0.04
C GLU A 157 -27.51 -4.28 1.45
N ARG A 158 -28.39 -4.80 2.31
CA ARG A 158 -28.30 -4.62 3.76
C ARG A 158 -26.99 -5.18 4.33
N THR A 159 -26.59 -6.36 3.88
CA THR A 159 -25.33 -6.99 4.30
C THR A 159 -24.13 -6.20 3.81
N ARG A 160 -24.15 -5.70 2.56
CA ARG A 160 -23.10 -4.83 2.03
C ARG A 160 -22.97 -3.53 2.82
N ALA A 161 -24.09 -2.89 3.12
CA ALA A 161 -24.13 -1.66 3.92
C ALA A 161 -23.58 -1.89 5.33
N ALA A 162 -23.93 -3.02 5.97
CA ALA A 162 -23.41 -3.40 7.28
C ALA A 162 -21.91 -3.74 7.27
N ALA A 163 -21.41 -4.34 6.19
CA ALA A 163 -20.01 -4.73 6.03
C ALA A 163 -19.08 -3.55 5.66
N ALA A 164 -19.59 -2.52 4.98
CA ALA A 164 -18.78 -1.44 4.43
C ALA A 164 -17.92 -0.66 5.46
N PRO A 165 -18.42 -0.33 6.67
CA PRO A 165 -17.59 0.32 7.70
C PRO A 165 -16.41 -0.56 8.12
N ALA A 166 -16.66 -1.85 8.38
CA ALA A 166 -15.64 -2.81 8.76
C ALA A 166 -14.61 -3.02 7.63
N HIS A 167 -15.06 -3.13 6.38
CA HIS A 167 -14.17 -3.27 5.23
C HIS A 167 -13.19 -2.09 5.12
N VAL A 168 -13.67 -0.85 5.28
CA VAL A 168 -12.78 0.31 5.20
C VAL A 168 -11.85 0.42 6.40
N ALA A 169 -12.34 0.18 7.61
CA ALA A 169 -11.51 0.22 8.82
C ALA A 169 -10.39 -0.83 8.77
N ALA A 170 -10.74 -2.08 8.42
CA ALA A 170 -9.78 -3.17 8.24
C ALA A 170 -8.78 -2.87 7.11
N GLY A 171 -9.23 -2.35 5.97
CA GLY A 171 -8.35 -1.98 4.87
C GLY A 171 -7.30 -0.94 5.25
N LEU A 172 -7.70 0.12 5.96
CA LEU A 172 -6.76 1.13 6.46
C LEU A 172 -5.82 0.57 7.54
N ALA A 173 -6.32 -0.27 8.45
CA ALA A 173 -5.50 -0.91 9.47
C ALA A 173 -4.43 -1.83 8.86
N ILE A 174 -4.80 -2.63 7.85
CA ILE A 174 -3.88 -3.51 7.12
C ILE A 174 -2.85 -2.68 6.34
N PHE A 175 -3.26 -1.58 5.71
CA PHE A 175 -2.33 -0.68 5.02
C PHE A 175 -1.31 -0.07 5.99
N MET A 176 -1.74 0.39 7.17
CA MET A 176 -0.83 0.87 8.21
C MET A 176 0.08 -0.24 8.77
N LEU A 177 -0.43 -1.47 8.90
CA LEU A 177 0.39 -2.62 9.27
C LEU A 177 1.48 -2.91 8.23
N ALA A 178 1.16 -2.82 6.94
CA ALA A 178 2.13 -2.96 5.85
C ALA A 178 3.20 -1.85 5.90
N VAL A 179 2.80 -0.61 6.23
CA VAL A 179 3.73 0.51 6.46
C VAL A 179 4.64 0.22 7.65
N CYS A 180 4.12 -0.24 8.79
CA CYS A 180 4.94 -0.65 9.93
C CYS A 180 5.93 -1.78 9.56
N ALA A 181 5.51 -2.74 8.73
CA ALA A 181 6.40 -3.76 8.20
C ALA A 181 7.49 -3.13 7.32
N ALA A 182 7.16 -2.19 6.43
CA ALA A 182 8.14 -1.48 5.61
C ALA A 182 9.14 -0.69 6.46
N GLU A 183 8.68 0.09 7.44
CA GLU A 183 9.55 0.87 8.34
C GLU A 183 10.52 -0.03 9.10
N THR A 184 10.03 -1.12 9.70
CA THR A 184 10.88 -2.05 10.44
C THR A 184 11.91 -2.77 9.54
N GLY A 185 11.57 -3.06 8.28
CA GLY A 185 12.51 -3.60 7.31
C GLY A 185 13.57 -2.58 6.88
N LEU A 186 13.17 -1.32 6.67
CA LEU A 186 14.10 -0.23 6.36
C LEU A 186 15.04 0.05 7.53
N VAL A 187 14.60 -0.02 8.78
CA VAL A 187 15.47 0.12 9.95
C VAL A 187 16.57 -0.94 9.96
N GLN A 188 16.24 -2.21 9.69
CA GLN A 188 17.24 -3.28 9.60
C GLN A 188 18.27 -3.03 8.50
N LYS A 189 17.82 -2.53 7.34
CA LYS A 189 18.71 -2.27 6.19
C LYS A 189 19.51 -0.98 6.33
N SER A 190 18.95 0.03 6.99
CA SER A 190 19.66 1.27 7.37
C SER A 190 20.83 0.96 8.31
N ALA A 191 20.65 0.05 9.26
CA ALA A 191 21.71 -0.40 10.16
C ALA A 191 22.85 -1.15 9.42
N ALA A 192 22.57 -1.74 8.26
CA ALA A 192 23.51 -2.47 7.43
C ALA A 192 24.03 -1.66 6.21
N ALA A 193 23.75 -0.35 6.16
CA ALA A 193 24.16 0.50 5.05
C ALA A 193 25.69 0.62 4.97
N ALA A 194 26.24 0.61 3.76
CA ALA A 194 27.69 0.69 3.50
C ALA A 194 28.25 2.10 3.68
N SER A 195 27.39 3.13 3.70
CA SER A 195 27.80 4.51 3.89
C SER A 195 26.75 5.32 4.66
N ALA A 196 27.19 6.42 5.27
CA ALA A 196 26.28 7.38 5.90
C ALA A 196 25.30 8.02 4.89
N GLY A 197 25.69 8.13 3.61
CA GLY A 197 24.81 8.62 2.54
C GLY A 197 23.66 7.67 2.26
N GLU A 198 23.96 6.37 2.17
CA GLU A 198 22.97 5.31 1.98
C GLU A 198 21.99 5.24 3.15
N ALA A 199 22.49 5.19 4.39
CA ALA A 199 21.64 5.16 5.58
C ALA A 199 20.68 6.36 5.65
N LYS A 200 21.17 7.57 5.30
CA LYS A 200 20.31 8.77 5.22
C LYS A 200 19.23 8.62 4.15
N LEU A 201 19.57 8.11 2.96
CA LEU A 201 18.60 7.89 1.89
C LEU A 201 17.51 6.91 2.32
N ILE A 202 17.88 5.80 2.97
CA ILE A 202 16.94 4.79 3.49
C ILE A 202 15.99 5.44 4.50
N ASN A 203 16.52 6.20 5.47
CA ASN A 203 15.71 6.86 6.50
C ASN A 203 14.76 7.91 5.89
N VAL A 204 15.22 8.69 4.93
CA VAL A 204 14.37 9.65 4.19
C VAL A 204 13.28 8.90 3.43
N THR A 205 13.59 7.77 2.78
CA THR A 205 12.60 6.93 2.09
C THR A 205 11.50 6.45 3.03
N GLY A 206 11.85 6.01 4.24
CA GLY A 206 10.86 5.65 5.29
C GLY A 206 9.95 6.81 5.67
N ILE A 207 10.50 8.01 5.89
CA ILE A 207 9.70 9.21 6.16
C ILE A 207 8.68 9.46 5.03
N PHE A 208 9.09 9.34 3.77
CA PHE A 208 8.19 9.53 2.63
C PHE A 208 7.13 8.43 2.52
N ILE A 209 7.45 7.17 2.84
CA ILE A 209 6.47 6.07 2.94
C ILE A 209 5.42 6.38 4.01
N LEU A 210 5.85 6.80 5.20
CA LEU A 210 4.94 7.15 6.29
C LEU A 210 4.05 8.35 5.93
N LEU A 211 4.63 9.42 5.37
CA LEU A 211 3.88 10.61 4.95
C LEU A 211 2.86 10.26 3.85
N TYR A 212 3.25 9.42 2.88
CA TYR A 212 2.34 8.92 1.85
C TYR A 212 1.15 8.19 2.48
N ALA A 213 1.41 7.25 3.39
CA ALA A 213 0.36 6.48 4.04
C ALA A 213 -0.60 7.35 4.86
N VAL A 214 -0.06 8.32 5.61
CA VAL A 214 -0.85 9.30 6.35
C VAL A 214 -1.71 10.13 5.39
N ALA A 215 -1.16 10.62 4.27
CA ALA A 215 -1.92 11.38 3.28
C ALA A 215 -3.08 10.56 2.68
N VAL A 216 -2.84 9.29 2.33
CA VAL A 216 -3.88 8.37 1.86
C VAL A 216 -4.99 8.20 2.91
N ALA A 217 -4.62 7.94 4.18
CA ALA A 217 -5.59 7.76 5.26
C ALA A 217 -6.40 9.03 5.54
N VAL A 218 -5.75 10.21 5.52
CA VAL A 218 -6.41 11.50 5.69
C VAL A 218 -7.38 11.77 4.53
N ALA A 219 -7.01 11.48 3.28
CA ALA A 219 -7.90 11.63 2.14
C ALA A 219 -9.16 10.75 2.28
N VAL A 220 -9.02 9.51 2.76
CA VAL A 220 -10.16 8.62 3.05
C VAL A 220 -11.02 9.16 4.19
N ALA A 221 -10.42 9.63 5.28
CA ALA A 221 -11.13 10.17 6.42
C ALA A 221 -11.95 11.43 6.06
N LEU A 222 -11.33 12.36 5.32
CA LEU A 222 -12.00 13.58 4.83
C LEU A 222 -13.16 13.26 3.88
N ARG A 223 -13.03 12.22 3.05
CA ARG A 223 -14.13 11.75 2.19
C ARG A 223 -15.28 11.12 2.99
N LYS A 224 -14.97 10.41 4.08
CA LYS A 224 -15.96 9.67 4.88
C LYS A 224 -16.68 10.47 5.94
N ALA A 225 -16.08 11.53 6.46
CA ALA A 225 -16.58 12.29 7.60
C ALA A 225 -18.00 12.88 7.42
N PHE A 226 -18.62 12.76 6.23
CA PHE A 226 -19.94 13.35 5.94
C PHE A 226 -20.88 12.47 5.09
N PHE A 227 -20.67 11.14 5.07
CA PHE A 227 -21.68 10.18 4.58
C PHE A 227 -22.54 9.57 5.71
N TYR A 228 -22.39 10.08 6.94
CA TYR A 228 -23.26 9.89 8.10
C TYR A 228 -23.63 11.25 8.67
#